data_AF-A0A0F9N1K4-F1
#
_entry.id   AF-A0A0F9N1K4-F1
#
_cell.length_a   1.000
_cell.length_b   1.000
_cell.length_c   1.000
_cell.angle_alpha   90.00
_cell.angle_beta   90.00
_cell.angle_gamma   90.00
#
_symmetry.space_group_name_H-M   'P 1'
#
loop_
_entity.id
_entity.type
_entity.pdbx_description
1 polymer ?
#
loop_
_entity_poly.entity_id
_entity_poly.type
_entity_poly.pdbx_seq_one_letter_code
_entity_poly.pdbx_strand_id
1 'polypeptide(L)' 'MIFNYIEDLAEIIEFLLAIGSMMGMLGLIIGLIGWLLLGQSQRKRLIGLMIVSVILLMVCGVNTGIRYFRIY' A
#
# COMPACT_ATOMS: atom_id res chain seq x y z
N MET A 1 -3.85 -6.04 -32.62
CA MET A 1 -4.70 -6.60 -31.55
C MET A 1 -3.97 -6.71 -30.22
N ILE A 2 -2.77 -7.30 -30.13
CA ILE A 2 -2.01 -7.44 -28.87
C ILE A 2 -1.72 -6.11 -28.16
N PHE A 3 -1.42 -5.02 -28.90
CA PHE A 3 -1.14 -3.70 -28.31
C PHE A 3 -2.30 -3.13 -27.49
N ASN A 4 -3.55 -3.22 -27.99
CA ASN A 4 -4.73 -2.76 -27.24
C ASN A 4 -4.92 -3.52 -25.91
N TYR A 5 -4.64 -4.82 -25.89
CA TYR A 5 -4.73 -5.59 -24.64
C TYR A 5 -3.66 -5.20 -23.62
N ILE A 6 -2.47 -4.80 -24.07
CA ILE A 6 -1.39 -4.36 -23.19
C ILE A 6 -1.70 -2.98 -22.60
N GLU A 7 -2.28 -2.06 -23.38
CA GLU A 7 -2.74 -0.75 -22.89
C GLU A 7 -3.85 -0.89 -21.85
N ASP A 8 -4.85 -1.72 -22.12
CA ASP A 8 -5.97 -1.97 -21.21
C ASP A 8 -5.48 -2.61 -19.89
N LEU A 9 -4.55 -3.56 -19.97
CA LEU A 9 -3.91 -4.15 -18.80
C LEU A 9 -3.06 -3.15 -18.02
N ALA A 10 -2.36 -2.22 -18.70
CA ALA A 10 -1.56 -1.21 -18.03
C ALA A 10 -2.42 -0.25 -17.20
N GLU A 11 -3.59 0.13 -17.70
CA GLU A 11 -4.56 0.97 -17.00
C GLU A 11 -5.13 0.26 -15.76
N ILE A 12 -5.48 -1.03 -15.89
CA ILE A 12 -5.96 -1.84 -14.77
C ILE A 12 -4.87 -1.99 -13.69
N ILE A 13 -3.61 -2.19 -14.09
CA ILE A 13 -2.48 -2.30 -13.16
C ILE A 13 -2.24 -0.98 -12.43
N GLU A 14 -2.33 0.17 -13.11
CA GLU A 14 -2.25 1.49 -12.49
C GLU A 14 -3.35 1.69 -11.45
N PHE A 15 -4.58 1.28 -11.77
CA PHE A 15 -5.70 1.37 -10.85
C PHE A 15 -5.53 0.47 -9.61
N LEU A 16 -5.08 -0.77 -9.81
CA LEU A 16 -4.76 -1.70 -8.71
C LEU A 16 -3.65 -1.16 -7.79
N LEU A 17 -2.62 -0.54 -8.38
CA LEU A 17 -1.53 0.09 -7.64
C LEU A 17 -2.02 1.26 -6.80
N ALA A 18 -2.89 2.11 -7.34
CA ALA A 18 -3.49 3.23 -6.63
C ALA A 18 -4.33 2.74 -5.43
N ILE A 19 -5.20 1.75 -5.63
CA ILE A 19 -6.01 1.16 -4.56
C ILE A 19 -5.13 0.48 -3.51
N GLY A 20 -4.13 -0.28 -3.93
CA GLY A 20 -3.18 -0.94 -3.03
C GLY A 20 -2.41 0.05 -2.16
N SER A 21 -2.03 1.21 -2.72
CA SER A 21 -1.38 2.30 -1.98
C SER A 21 -2.32 2.92 -0.94
N MET A 22 -3.58 3.20 -1.30
CA MET A 22 -4.59 3.71 -0.35
C MET A 22 -4.85 2.72 0.79
N MET A 23 -5.03 1.42 0.48
CA MET A 23 -5.21 0.37 1.47
C MET A 23 -4.00 0.23 2.40
N GLY A 24 -2.78 0.29 1.85
CA GLY A 24 -1.55 0.24 2.65
C GLY A 24 -1.43 1.43 3.61
N MET A 25 -1.81 2.63 3.15
CA MET A 25 -1.80 3.84 3.98
C MET A 25 -2.83 3.77 5.12
N LEU A 26 -4.05 3.32 4.82
CA LEU A 26 -5.09 3.07 5.83
C LEU A 26 -4.66 1.98 6.83
N GLY A 27 -4.03 0.91 6.34
CA GLY A 27 -3.48 -0.16 7.18
C GLY A 27 -2.41 0.33 8.15
N LEU A 28 -1.52 1.22 7.70
CA LEU A 28 -0.54 1.86 8.58
C LEU A 28 -1.19 2.76 9.64
N ILE A 29 -2.17 3.57 9.25
CA ILE A 29 -2.88 4.47 10.18
C ILE A 29 -3.58 3.64 11.26
N ILE A 30 -4.32 2.59 10.88
CA ILE A 30 -4.99 1.69 11.82
C ILE A 30 -3.97 0.94 12.69
N GLY A 31 -2.85 0.50 12.11
CA GLY A 31 -1.75 -0.14 12.83
C GLY A 31 -1.13 0.76 13.89
N LEU A 32 -0.90 2.03 13.58
CA LEU A 32 -0.38 3.06 14.49
C LEU A 32 -1.38 3.40 15.60
N ILE A 33 -2.65 3.61 15.25
CA ILE A 33 -3.72 3.89 16.22
C ILE A 33 -3.87 2.70 17.18
N GLY A 34 -3.92 1.48 16.63
CA GLY A 34 -3.97 0.25 17.42
C GLY A 34 -2.76 0.07 18.32
N TRP A 35 -1.56 0.43 17.85
CA TRP A 35 -0.34 0.39 18.66
C TRP A 35 -0.37 1.37 19.85
N LEU A 36 -0.96 2.55 19.64
CA LEU A 36 -1.03 3.62 20.63
C LEU A 36 -2.15 3.37 21.68
N LEU A 37 -3.27 2.76 21.28
CA LEU A 37 -4.43 2.49 22.13
C LEU A 37 -4.42 1.11 22.81
N LEU A 38 -3.81 0.07 22.22
CA LEU A 38 -3.83 -1.28 22.80
C LEU A 38 -2.61 -1.57 23.71
N GLY A 39 -2.90 -2.22 24.84
CA GLY A 39 -1.92 -2.64 25.84
C GLY A 39 -0.91 -3.68 25.33
N GLN A 40 0.23 -3.79 26.03
CA GLN A 40 1.43 -4.53 25.59
C GLN A 40 1.21 -5.94 25.03
N SER A 41 0.21 -6.68 25.52
CA SER A 41 -0.07 -8.06 25.07
C SER A 41 -0.54 -8.14 23.61
N GLN A 42 -1.27 -7.13 23.13
CA GLN A 42 -1.82 -7.09 21.77
C GLN A 42 -0.85 -6.51 20.74
N ARG A 43 0.21 -5.82 21.20
CA ARG A 43 1.23 -5.17 20.33
C ARG A 43 1.96 -6.16 19.44
N LYS A 44 2.22 -7.39 19.91
CA LYS A 44 2.89 -8.44 19.12
C LYS A 44 2.11 -8.83 17.86
N ARG A 45 0.77 -8.87 17.96
CA ARG A 45 -0.11 -9.17 16.83
C ARG A 45 -0.22 -8.00 15.86
N LEU A 46 -0.16 -6.76 16.39
CA LEU A 46 -0.17 -5.53 15.60
C LEU A 46 1.13 -5.27 14.82
N ILE A 47 2.29 -5.74 15.31
CA ILE A 47 3.56 -5.68 14.54
C ILE A 47 3.44 -6.39 13.20
N GLY A 48 2.81 -7.57 13.15
CA GLY A 48 2.61 -8.28 11.88
C GLY A 48 1.80 -7.46 10.88
N LEU A 49 0.74 -6.79 11.36
CA LEU A 49 -0.08 -5.89 10.56
C LEU A 49 0.71 -4.68 10.06
N MET A 50 1.53 -4.07 10.91
CA MET A 50 2.41 -2.96 10.51
C MET A 50 3.42 -3.39 9.44
N ILE A 51 4.10 -4.53 9.61
CA ILE A 51 5.09 -5.02 8.63
C ILE A 51 4.43 -5.26 7.28
N VAL A 52 3.28 -5.93 7.24
CA VAL A 52 2.53 -6.17 5.99
C VAL A 52 2.11 -4.85 5.34
N SER A 53 1.66 -3.88 6.13
CA SER A 53 1.28 -2.55 5.64
C SER A 53 2.46 -1.77 5.05
N VAL A 54 3.64 -1.85 5.70
CA VAL A 54 4.88 -1.25 5.20
C VAL A 54 5.30 -1.90 3.89
N ILE A 55 5.25 -3.23 3.77
CA ILE A 55 5.59 -3.94 2.52
C ILE A 55 4.62 -3.56 1.41
N LEU A 56 3.31 -3.52 1.70
CA LEU A 56 2.29 -3.08 0.75
C LEU A 56 2.53 -1.64 0.27
N LEU A 57 2.87 -0.72 1.17
CA LEU A 57 3.25 0.65 0.79
C LEU A 57 4.59 0.72 0.07
N MET A 58 5.54 -0.15 0.37
CA MET A 58 6.81 -0.16 -0.35
C MET A 58 6.60 -0.61 -1.80
N VAL A 59 5.75 -1.60 -2.04
CA VAL A 59 5.48 -2.12 -3.39
C VAL A 59 4.50 -1.23 -4.15
N CYS A 60 3.37 -0.86 -3.54
CA CYS A 60 2.33 -0.07 -4.19
C CYS A 60 2.59 1.44 -4.08
N GLY A 61 3.04 1.90 -2.91
CA GLY A 61 3.27 3.31 -2.59
C GLY A 61 4.53 3.89 -3.21
N VAL A 62 5.64 3.15 -3.31
CA VAL A 62 6.85 3.64 -4.03
C VAL A 62 6.58 3.72 -5.53
N ASN A 63 5.89 2.73 -6.11
CA ASN A 63 5.56 2.75 -7.52
C ASN A 63 4.57 3.87 -7.88
N THR A 64 3.57 4.13 -7.02
CA THR A 64 2.65 5.27 -7.18
C THR A 64 3.32 6.61 -6.86
N GLY A 65 4.17 6.69 -5.84
CA GLY A 65 4.92 7.91 -5.49
C GLY A 65 5.90 8.32 -6.58
N ILE A 66 6.62 7.38 -7.18
CA ILE A 66 7.52 7.67 -8.31
C ILE A 66 6.71 8.11 -9.54
N ARG A 67 5.58 7.45 -9.85
CA ARG A 67 4.73 7.81 -11.01
C ARG A 67 3.97 9.12 -10.85
N TYR A 68 3.36 9.37 -9.69
CA TYR A 68 2.48 10.52 -9.47
C TYR A 68 3.21 11.73 -8.88
N PHE A 69 4.17 11.53 -7.97
CA PHE A 69 4.89 12.65 -7.35
C PHE A 69 6.13 13.09 -8.15
N ARG A 70 6.52 12.37 -9.23
CA ARG A 70 7.71 12.69 -10.06
C ARG A 70 8.86 13.21 -9.20
N ILE A 71 9.25 12.45 -8.17
CA ILE A 71 10.45 12.79 -7.39
C ILE A 71 11.64 12.44 -8.28
N TYR A 72 11.99 13.35 -9.17
CA TYR A 72 13.28 13.47 -9.85
C TYR A 72 13.86 14.83 -9.51
#